data_AF-A0A922K768-F1
#
_entry.id   AF-A0A922K768-F1
#
_cell.length_a   1.000
_cell.length_b   1.000
_cell.length_c   1.000
_cell.angle_alpha   90.00
_cell.angle_beta   90.00
_cell.angle_gamma   90.00
#
_symmetry.space_group_name_H-M   'P 1'
#
loop_
_entity.id
_entity.type
_entity.pdbx_description
1 polymer ?
#
loop_
_entity_poly.entity_id
_entity_poly.type
_entity_poly.pdbx_seq_one_letter_code
_entity_poly.pdbx_strand_id
1 'polypeptide(L)'
;MLIPNIGDILGDISIFKASGDPVFFKHLWDQKQGVAVVALLRHFGCPCCWELASALKEAKPSFDTAGVKLVAVGVGTPNKARILADRLPFPADCLYADPDRKAYDVLGLYYGLGRTFFNPASVKVFSRFESLQKAVKNYTIEATPDDRSSVLQQGGMFVFKGKQLLHAWKDEGTGDHASLDDILGVCCKVPVE
;
A
#
# COMPACT_ATOMS: atom_id res chain seq x y z
N MET A 1 25.54 -14.48 -13.56
CA MET A 1 24.07 -14.59 -13.41
C MET A 1 23.62 -13.28 -12.79
N LEU A 2 22.96 -12.41 -13.54
CA LEU A 2 22.48 -11.12 -13.03
C LEU A 2 21.37 -11.40 -12.02
N ILE A 3 21.53 -10.93 -10.77
CA ILE A 3 20.43 -10.93 -9.81
C ILE A 3 19.39 -9.95 -10.38
N PRO A 4 18.16 -10.39 -10.71
CA PRO A 4 17.16 -9.50 -11.27
C PRO A 4 16.87 -8.37 -10.29
N ASN A 5 16.77 -7.14 -10.79
CA ASN A 5 16.40 -5.98 -9.97
C ASN A 5 14.99 -6.22 -9.41
N ILE A 6 14.75 -5.83 -8.16
CA ILE A 6 13.46 -5.98 -7.50
C ILE A 6 12.29 -5.40 -8.32
N GLY A 7 12.51 -4.31 -9.07
CA GLY A 7 11.51 -3.73 -9.96
C GLY A 7 11.21 -4.57 -11.20
N ASP A 8 12.16 -5.36 -11.71
CA ASP A 8 11.89 -6.32 -12.78
C ASP A 8 10.95 -7.43 -12.28
N ILE A 9 11.27 -8.00 -11.10
CA ILE A 9 10.46 -9.06 -10.48
C ILE A 9 9.06 -8.55 -10.15
N LEU A 10 8.98 -7.37 -9.49
CA LEU A 10 7.71 -6.75 -9.15
C LEU A 10 6.88 -6.44 -10.41
N GLY A 11 7.52 -5.95 -11.46
CA GLY A 11 6.87 -5.59 -12.73
C GLY A 11 6.10 -6.74 -13.37
N ASP A 12 6.55 -7.98 -13.18
CA ASP A 12 5.90 -9.20 -13.69
C ASP A 12 4.85 -9.81 -12.74
N ILE A 13 4.63 -9.22 -11.56
CA ILE A 13 3.53 -9.61 -10.68
C ILE A 13 2.21 -9.06 -11.22
N SER A 14 1.22 -9.96 -11.38
CA SER A 14 -0.16 -9.61 -11.67
C SER A 14 -0.95 -9.44 -10.37
N ILE A 15 -1.64 -8.30 -10.27
CA ILE A 15 -2.61 -7.96 -9.23
C ILE A 15 -3.95 -7.65 -9.90
N PHE A 16 -4.96 -7.30 -9.12
CA PHE A 16 -6.30 -7.01 -9.64
C PHE A 16 -6.72 -5.58 -9.36
N LYS A 17 -7.38 -4.94 -10.32
CA LYS A 17 -8.14 -3.70 -10.07
C LYS A 17 -9.35 -3.99 -9.19
N ALA A 18 -9.92 -2.96 -8.57
CA ALA A 18 -11.19 -3.10 -7.84
C ALA A 18 -12.37 -3.58 -8.71
N SER A 19 -12.29 -3.40 -10.05
CA SER A 19 -13.24 -3.96 -11.02
C SER A 19 -13.15 -5.49 -11.15
N GLY A 20 -12.05 -6.10 -10.72
CA GLY A 20 -11.75 -7.52 -10.92
C GLY A 20 -10.82 -7.80 -12.10
N ASP A 21 -10.48 -6.81 -12.93
CA ASP A 21 -9.57 -7.02 -14.05
C ASP A 21 -8.13 -7.21 -13.57
N PRO A 22 -7.40 -8.22 -14.10
CA PRO A 22 -5.98 -8.38 -13.80
C PRO A 22 -5.15 -7.28 -14.46
N VAL A 23 -4.05 -6.90 -13.82
CA VAL A 23 -3.06 -5.94 -14.31
C VAL A 23 -1.69 -6.27 -13.77
N PHE A 24 -0.65 -6.04 -14.56
CA PHE A 24 0.75 -6.17 -14.12
C PHE A 24 1.26 -4.85 -13.57
N PHE A 25 2.12 -4.87 -12.54
CA PHE A 25 2.74 -3.65 -12.00
C PHE A 25 3.44 -2.83 -13.08
N LYS A 26 4.11 -3.49 -14.03
CA LYS A 26 4.82 -2.79 -15.13
C LYS A 26 3.92 -1.94 -16.03
N HIS A 27 2.59 -2.11 -15.96
CA HIS A 27 1.62 -1.32 -16.70
C HIS A 27 1.01 -0.17 -15.87
N LEU A 28 1.38 -0.02 -14.59
CA LEU A 28 0.78 0.98 -13.69
C LEU A 28 1.47 2.35 -13.74
N TRP A 29 2.76 2.39 -14.08
CA TRP A 29 3.53 3.61 -14.32
C TRP A 29 4.60 3.37 -15.40
N ASP A 30 5.20 4.44 -15.91
CA ASP A 30 6.32 4.33 -16.85
C ASP A 30 7.54 3.68 -16.20
N GLN A 31 7.94 2.53 -16.75
CA GLN A 31 9.03 1.71 -16.23
C GLN A 31 10.43 2.26 -16.56
N LYS A 32 10.54 3.34 -17.33
CA LYS A 32 11.82 3.97 -17.63
C LYS A 32 12.10 5.12 -16.68
N GLN A 33 11.24 6.12 -16.61
CA GLN A 33 11.49 7.37 -15.89
C GLN A 33 10.36 7.74 -14.91
N GLY A 34 9.18 7.12 -15.04
CA GLY A 34 8.03 7.39 -14.17
C GLY A 34 8.32 7.12 -12.69
N VAL A 35 7.86 8.02 -11.82
CA VAL A 35 7.97 7.86 -10.37
C VAL A 35 6.66 7.33 -9.81
N ALA A 36 6.73 6.31 -8.97
CA ALA A 36 5.57 5.72 -8.33
C ALA A 36 5.78 5.49 -6.83
N VAL A 37 4.76 5.80 -6.05
CA VAL A 37 4.61 5.35 -4.66
C VAL A 37 3.74 4.12 -4.67
N VAL A 38 4.31 2.99 -4.24
CA VAL A 38 3.60 1.73 -4.05
C VAL A 38 3.34 1.56 -2.56
N ALA A 39 2.09 1.74 -2.15
CA ALA A 39 1.65 1.66 -0.76
C ALA A 39 0.91 0.33 -0.52
N LEU A 40 1.54 -0.57 0.24
CA LEU A 40 1.01 -1.90 0.55
C LEU A 40 0.27 -1.81 1.88
N LEU A 41 -1.05 -1.73 1.82
CA LEU A 41 -1.92 -1.89 2.98
C LEU A 41 -1.81 -3.33 3.49
N ARG A 42 -1.89 -3.54 4.81
CA ARG A 42 -1.85 -4.90 5.40
C ARG A 42 -2.96 -5.80 4.85
N HIS A 43 -4.19 -5.28 4.87
CA HIS A 43 -5.39 -5.89 4.27
C HIS A 43 -6.56 -4.91 4.34
N PHE A 44 -7.61 -5.13 3.54
CA PHE A 44 -8.75 -4.21 3.49
C PHE A 44 -9.61 -4.20 4.77
N GLY A 45 -9.55 -5.24 5.60
CA GLY A 45 -10.25 -5.29 6.90
C GLY A 45 -9.48 -4.70 8.09
N CYS A 46 -8.38 -3.95 7.88
CA CYS A 46 -7.58 -3.41 8.98
C CYS A 46 -7.97 -1.94 9.26
N PRO A 47 -8.40 -1.58 10.49
CA PRO A 47 -8.71 -0.19 10.85
C PRO A 47 -7.57 0.80 10.57
N CYS A 48 -6.33 0.44 10.92
CA CYS A 48 -5.16 1.28 10.63
C CYS A 48 -4.92 1.42 9.12
N CYS A 49 -5.25 0.41 8.30
CA CYS A 49 -5.17 0.55 6.85
C CYS A 49 -6.26 1.46 6.28
N TRP A 50 -7.42 1.57 6.91
CA TRP A 50 -8.43 2.57 6.54
C TRP A 50 -7.94 3.98 6.88
N GLU A 51 -7.28 4.15 8.01
CA GLU A 51 -6.61 5.39 8.36
C GLU A 51 -5.54 5.78 7.33
N LEU A 52 -4.62 4.86 7.00
CA LEU A 52 -3.60 5.09 5.97
C LEU A 52 -4.23 5.39 4.61
N ALA A 53 -5.24 4.64 4.19
CA ALA A 53 -5.94 4.89 2.94
C ALA A 53 -6.63 6.26 2.94
N SER A 54 -7.17 6.71 4.06
CA SER A 54 -7.75 8.06 4.19
C SER A 54 -6.68 9.13 4.00
N ALA A 55 -5.52 8.96 4.64
CA ALA A 55 -4.39 9.88 4.51
C ALA A 55 -3.83 9.90 3.08
N LEU A 56 -3.67 8.74 2.44
CA LEU A 56 -3.24 8.62 1.04
C LEU A 56 -4.24 9.29 0.08
N LYS A 57 -5.54 9.15 0.33
CA LYS A 57 -6.57 9.86 -0.44
C LYS A 57 -6.41 11.37 -0.32
N GLU A 58 -6.22 11.89 0.89
CA GLU A 58 -6.03 13.31 1.15
C GLU A 58 -4.71 13.83 0.54
N ALA A 59 -3.64 13.02 0.52
CA ALA A 59 -2.34 13.36 -0.06
C ALA A 59 -2.24 13.17 -1.59
N LYS A 60 -3.19 12.46 -2.21
CA LYS A 60 -3.16 12.18 -3.66
C LYS A 60 -2.91 13.43 -4.54
N PRO A 61 -3.56 14.58 -4.30
CA PRO A 61 -3.31 15.78 -5.11
C PRO A 61 -1.85 16.25 -5.08
N SER A 62 -1.15 16.05 -3.97
CA SER A 62 0.28 16.38 -3.84
C SER A 62 1.14 15.41 -4.66
N PHE A 63 0.82 14.11 -4.66
CA PHE A 63 1.48 13.14 -5.55
C PHE A 63 1.24 13.48 -7.03
N ASP A 64 0.00 13.79 -7.40
CA ASP A 64 -0.36 14.16 -8.77
C ASP A 64 0.40 15.42 -9.22
N THR A 65 0.48 16.45 -8.36
CA THR A 65 1.23 17.70 -8.64
C THR A 65 2.72 17.44 -8.84
N ALA A 66 3.28 16.48 -8.12
CA ALA A 66 4.68 16.06 -8.25
C ALA A 66 4.92 15.09 -9.43
N GLY A 67 3.90 14.74 -10.22
CA GLY A 67 4.01 13.76 -11.30
C GLY A 67 4.23 12.34 -10.82
N VAL A 68 3.87 12.04 -9.57
CA VAL A 68 4.07 10.72 -8.93
C VAL A 68 2.80 9.90 -9.00
N LYS A 69 2.90 8.67 -9.51
CA LYS A 69 1.80 7.73 -9.53
C LYS A 69 1.60 7.11 -8.14
N LEU A 70 0.40 7.24 -7.57
CA LEU A 70 0.01 6.48 -6.38
C LEU A 70 -0.56 5.11 -6.79
N VAL A 71 -0.01 4.04 -6.20
CA VAL A 71 -0.47 2.65 -6.34
C VAL A 71 -0.68 2.07 -4.94
N ALA A 72 -1.92 2.06 -4.47
CA ALA A 72 -2.30 1.42 -3.20
C ALA A 72 -2.75 -0.02 -3.44
N VAL A 73 -2.16 -0.97 -2.73
CA VAL A 73 -2.48 -2.41 -2.86
C VAL A 73 -2.84 -2.96 -1.50
N GLY A 74 -3.88 -3.79 -1.42
CA GLY A 74 -4.26 -4.49 -0.20
C GLY A 74 -4.35 -5.99 -0.40
N VAL A 75 -4.05 -6.76 0.65
CA VAL A 75 -4.37 -8.19 0.68
C VAL A 75 -5.89 -8.37 0.78
N GLY A 76 -6.42 -9.21 -0.10
CA GLY A 76 -7.84 -9.54 -0.21
C GLY A 76 -8.29 -9.61 -1.67
N THR A 77 -9.54 -9.97 -1.90
CA THR A 77 -10.12 -10.05 -3.25
C THR A 77 -10.50 -8.66 -3.79
N PRO A 78 -10.71 -8.50 -5.10
CA PRO A 78 -11.18 -7.24 -5.69
C PRO A 78 -12.46 -6.68 -5.04
N ASN A 79 -13.35 -7.56 -4.60
CA ASN A 79 -14.56 -7.16 -3.89
C ASN A 79 -14.24 -6.47 -2.55
N LYS A 80 -13.20 -6.90 -1.84
CA LYS A 80 -12.74 -6.25 -0.60
C LYS A 80 -12.14 -4.87 -0.88
N ALA A 81 -11.40 -4.72 -1.97
CA ALA A 81 -10.89 -3.43 -2.43
C ALA A 81 -12.05 -2.45 -2.73
N ARG A 82 -13.08 -2.93 -3.44
CA ARG A 82 -14.27 -2.15 -3.76
C ARG A 82 -15.03 -1.70 -2.52
N ILE A 83 -15.14 -2.54 -1.48
CA ILE A 83 -15.72 -2.12 -0.19
C ILE A 83 -14.97 -0.90 0.38
N LEU A 84 -13.64 -0.91 0.36
CA LEU A 84 -12.85 0.23 0.83
C LEU A 84 -13.06 1.46 -0.07
N ALA A 85 -13.02 1.28 -1.39
CA ALA A 85 -13.24 2.37 -2.35
C ALA A 85 -14.61 3.04 -2.15
N ASP A 86 -15.68 2.27 -1.98
CA ASP A 86 -17.04 2.79 -1.86
C ASP A 86 -17.30 3.44 -0.50
N ARG A 87 -16.79 2.84 0.59
CA ARG A 87 -17.09 3.29 1.96
C ARG A 87 -16.13 4.37 2.49
N LEU A 88 -14.89 4.42 2.00
CA LEU A 88 -13.88 5.45 2.32
C LEU A 88 -13.73 6.53 1.22
N PRO A 89 -14.63 6.55 0.22
CA PRO A 89 -14.41 7.15 -1.11
C PRO A 89 -12.96 7.18 -1.62
N PHE A 90 -12.23 6.06 -1.57
CA PHE A 90 -10.86 6.01 -2.08
C PHE A 90 -10.84 5.91 -3.62
N PRO A 91 -9.97 6.66 -4.34
CA PRO A 91 -9.90 6.61 -5.81
C PRO A 91 -9.59 5.20 -6.34
N ALA A 92 -10.55 4.60 -7.03
CA ALA A 92 -10.48 3.21 -7.46
C ALA A 92 -9.37 2.95 -8.51
N ASP A 93 -8.97 3.96 -9.28
CA ASP A 93 -7.87 3.90 -10.24
C ASP A 93 -6.48 3.83 -9.58
N CYS A 94 -6.43 4.06 -8.27
CA CYS A 94 -5.24 3.94 -7.44
C CYS A 94 -5.28 2.73 -6.51
N LEU A 95 -6.36 1.93 -6.51
CA LEU A 95 -6.58 0.84 -5.56
C LEU A 95 -6.60 -0.53 -6.22
N TYR A 96 -5.76 -1.42 -5.72
CA TYR A 96 -5.54 -2.76 -6.27
C TYR A 96 -5.58 -3.82 -5.17
N ALA A 97 -5.88 -5.04 -5.56
CA ALA A 97 -5.97 -6.22 -4.71
C ALA A 97 -4.91 -7.25 -5.11
N ASP A 98 -4.16 -7.74 -4.13
CA ASP A 98 -3.21 -8.84 -4.29
C ASP A 98 -3.61 -9.99 -3.34
N PRO A 99 -4.56 -10.85 -3.76
CA PRO A 99 -5.09 -11.91 -2.90
C PRO A 99 -4.03 -12.96 -2.53
N ASP A 100 -3.04 -13.17 -3.40
CA ASP A 100 -1.98 -14.17 -3.22
C ASP A 100 -0.76 -13.61 -2.47
N ARG A 101 -0.76 -12.31 -2.16
CA ARG A 101 0.34 -11.59 -1.48
C ARG A 101 1.68 -11.64 -2.23
N LYS A 102 1.67 -11.90 -3.54
CA LYS A 102 2.89 -12.04 -4.35
C LYS A 102 3.75 -10.78 -4.31
N ALA A 103 3.16 -9.59 -4.33
CA ALA A 103 3.89 -8.33 -4.22
C ALA A 103 4.53 -8.18 -2.82
N TYR A 104 3.85 -8.65 -1.78
CA TYR A 104 4.33 -8.60 -0.39
C TYR A 104 5.53 -9.52 -0.22
N ASP A 105 5.49 -10.73 -0.79
CA ASP A 105 6.59 -11.69 -0.77
C ASP A 105 7.81 -11.16 -1.52
N VAL A 106 7.60 -10.63 -2.75
CA VAL A 106 8.67 -10.02 -3.55
C VAL A 106 9.33 -8.87 -2.80
N LEU A 107 8.53 -7.96 -2.23
CA LEU A 107 9.04 -6.81 -1.47
C LEU A 107 9.56 -7.19 -0.07
N GLY A 108 9.42 -8.45 0.33
CA GLY A 108 9.88 -8.99 1.61
C GLY A 108 9.22 -8.32 2.81
N LEU A 109 7.90 -8.09 2.75
CA LEU A 109 7.13 -7.56 3.86
C LEU A 109 6.92 -8.60 4.95
N TYR A 110 6.87 -8.16 6.20
CA TYR A 110 6.83 -9.06 7.33
C TYR A 110 5.48 -9.77 7.49
N TYR A 111 5.51 -10.94 8.10
CA TYR A 111 4.34 -11.73 8.45
C TYR A 111 4.52 -12.32 9.86
N GLY A 112 3.46 -12.30 10.68
CA GLY A 112 3.41 -13.14 11.88
C GLY A 112 2.82 -12.48 13.13
N LEU A 113 2.36 -13.34 14.04
CA LEU A 113 1.62 -12.98 15.27
C LEU A 113 2.36 -11.98 16.17
N GLY A 114 3.66 -12.20 16.42
CA GLY A 114 4.47 -11.35 17.29
C GLY A 114 4.48 -9.89 16.84
N ARG A 115 4.67 -9.67 15.54
CA ARG A 115 4.69 -8.34 14.91
C ARG A 115 3.30 -7.71 14.85
N THR A 116 2.26 -8.51 14.68
CA THR A 116 0.88 -8.00 14.58
C THR A 116 0.33 -7.51 15.92
N PHE A 117 0.56 -8.26 17.01
CA PHE A 117 -0.13 -8.05 18.29
C PHE A 117 0.77 -7.58 19.43
N PHE A 118 2.08 -7.76 19.33
CA PHE A 118 3.01 -7.47 20.43
C PHE A 118 4.11 -6.46 20.05
N ASN A 119 3.95 -5.74 18.94
CA ASN A 119 4.95 -4.77 18.50
C ASN A 119 4.76 -3.40 19.19
N PRO A 120 5.78 -2.84 19.87
CA PRO A 120 5.75 -1.50 20.44
C PRO A 120 5.43 -0.39 19.43
N ALA A 121 5.70 -0.60 18.14
CA ALA A 121 5.37 0.36 17.08
C ALA A 121 3.86 0.64 17.00
N SER A 122 3.01 -0.31 17.44
CA SER A 122 1.56 -0.13 17.54
C SER A 122 1.14 0.86 18.65
N VAL A 123 2.03 1.24 19.57
CA VAL A 123 1.76 2.29 20.57
C VAL A 123 1.51 3.64 19.91
N LYS A 124 2.10 3.89 18.73
CA LYS A 124 1.85 5.10 17.92
C LYS A 124 0.41 5.21 17.38
N VAL A 125 -0.40 4.14 17.49
CA VAL A 125 -1.82 4.20 17.12
C VAL A 125 -2.62 5.02 18.13
N PHE A 126 -2.25 4.98 19.42
CA PHE A 126 -2.96 5.73 20.47
C PHE A 126 -2.90 7.24 20.28
N SER A 127 -1.79 7.77 19.75
CA SER A 127 -1.65 9.21 19.47
C SER A 127 -2.46 9.68 18.26
N ARG A 128 -3.07 8.76 17.49
CA ARG A 128 -3.81 9.03 16.26
C ARG A 128 -5.29 8.64 16.36
N PHE A 129 -5.84 8.69 17.57
CA PHE A 129 -7.19 8.22 17.85
C PHE A 129 -8.26 8.95 17.01
N GLU A 130 -8.17 10.28 16.89
CA GLU A 130 -9.17 11.06 16.13
C GLU A 130 -9.14 10.76 14.62
N SER A 131 -7.96 10.67 14.00
CA SER A 131 -7.81 10.32 12.58
C SER A 131 -8.31 8.91 12.31
N LEU A 132 -7.98 7.96 13.19
CA LEU A 132 -8.47 6.60 13.12
C LEU A 132 -10.00 6.57 13.21
N GLN A 133 -10.60 7.26 14.20
CA GLN A 133 -12.05 7.32 14.39
C GLN A 133 -12.75 7.92 13.15
N LYS A 134 -12.20 8.99 12.57
CA LYS A 134 -12.72 9.59 11.32
C LYS A 134 -12.66 8.59 10.16
N ALA A 135 -11.53 7.92 9.99
CA ALA A 135 -11.31 6.99 8.88
C ALA A 135 -12.20 5.74 8.97
N VAL A 136 -12.49 5.26 10.17
CA VAL A 136 -13.30 4.04 10.38
C VAL A 136 -14.81 4.30 10.50
N LYS A 137 -15.28 5.53 10.25
CA LYS A 137 -16.71 5.89 10.38
C LYS A 137 -17.65 4.97 9.61
N ASN A 138 -17.22 4.51 8.42
CA ASN A 138 -17.99 3.60 7.56
C ASN A 138 -17.34 2.21 7.44
N TYR A 139 -16.46 1.86 8.40
CA TYR A 139 -15.73 0.60 8.40
C TYR A 139 -16.68 -0.61 8.45
N THR A 140 -16.25 -1.71 7.81
CA THR A 140 -16.91 -3.01 7.93
C THR A 140 -15.88 -4.14 8.01
N ILE A 141 -16.16 -5.12 8.87
CA ILE A 141 -15.35 -6.32 8.97
C ILE A 141 -15.45 -7.22 7.74
N GLU A 142 -16.46 -7.02 6.89
CA GLU A 142 -16.63 -7.72 5.61
C GLU A 142 -15.45 -7.49 4.64
N ALA A 143 -14.75 -6.37 4.80
CA ALA A 143 -13.53 -6.06 4.04
C ALA A 143 -12.33 -6.94 4.46
N THR A 144 -12.44 -7.72 5.54
CA THR A 144 -11.40 -8.67 5.93
C THR A 144 -11.21 -9.74 4.85
N PRO A 145 -9.96 -10.12 4.52
CA PRO A 145 -9.70 -11.22 3.60
C PRO A 145 -10.38 -12.51 4.04
N ASP A 146 -10.75 -13.33 3.07
CA ASP A 146 -11.42 -14.60 3.34
C ASP A 146 -10.45 -15.61 4.00
N ASP A 147 -9.18 -15.62 3.58
CA ASP A 147 -8.09 -16.25 4.30
C ASP A 147 -7.74 -15.43 5.56
N ARG A 148 -8.17 -15.92 6.72
CA ARG A 148 -7.94 -15.25 8.01
C ARG A 148 -6.46 -15.20 8.41
N SER A 149 -5.60 -16.07 7.88
CA SER A 149 -4.17 -16.00 8.17
C SER A 149 -3.53 -14.73 7.58
N SER A 150 -4.15 -14.13 6.55
CA SER A 150 -3.71 -12.88 5.93
C SER A 150 -3.75 -11.67 6.88
N VAL A 151 -4.51 -11.74 7.99
CA VAL A 151 -4.53 -10.66 8.99
C VAL A 151 -3.20 -10.48 9.72
N LEU A 152 -2.26 -11.42 9.56
CA LEU A 152 -0.91 -11.36 10.14
C LEU A 152 0.10 -10.65 9.22
N GLN A 153 -0.28 -10.38 7.97
CA GLN A 153 0.54 -9.66 7.01
C GLN A 153 0.81 -8.23 7.49
N GLN A 154 2.03 -7.73 7.27
CA GLN A 154 2.39 -6.32 7.48
C GLN A 154 2.46 -5.57 6.15
N GLY A 155 2.34 -4.25 6.25
CA GLY A 155 2.30 -3.32 5.13
C GLY A 155 3.67 -2.69 4.87
N GLY A 156 3.69 -1.70 3.98
CA GLY A 156 4.88 -0.92 3.71
C GLY A 156 4.65 0.12 2.64
N MET A 157 5.64 0.98 2.44
CA MET A 157 5.61 2.04 1.43
C MET A 157 6.93 2.10 0.69
N PHE A 158 6.84 2.11 -0.64
CA PHE A 158 8.00 2.01 -1.52
C PHE A 158 7.94 3.11 -2.57
N VAL A 159 9.08 3.69 -2.90
CA VAL A 159 9.22 4.67 -3.97
C VAL A 159 10.07 4.08 -5.07
N PHE A 160 9.54 4.06 -6.29
CA PHE A 160 10.22 3.61 -7.49
C PHE A 160 10.42 4.75 -8.47
N LYS A 161 11.55 4.76 -9.18
CA LYS A 161 11.75 5.50 -10.44
C LYS A 161 12.03 4.49 -11.55
N GLY A 162 11.13 4.40 -12.52
CA GLY A 162 11.11 3.29 -13.46
C GLY A 162 11.07 1.97 -12.71
N LYS A 163 12.13 1.16 -12.86
CA LYS A 163 12.32 -0.11 -12.14
C LYS A 163 13.22 0.01 -10.90
N GLN A 164 13.86 1.14 -10.68
CA GLN A 164 14.76 1.32 -9.56
C GLN A 164 13.97 1.59 -8.28
N LEU A 165 14.20 0.78 -7.26
CA LEU A 165 13.73 1.07 -5.91
C LEU A 165 14.60 2.17 -5.28
N LEU A 166 13.98 3.30 -4.94
CA LEU A 166 14.65 4.46 -4.33
C LEU A 166 14.49 4.51 -2.82
N HIS A 167 13.35 4.05 -2.31
CA HIS A 167 13.07 4.03 -0.87
C HIS A 167 12.14 2.87 -0.51
N ALA A 168 12.35 2.30 0.66
CA ALA A 168 11.53 1.23 1.20
C ALA A 168 11.32 1.44 2.71
N TRP A 169 10.06 1.51 3.10
CA TRP A 169 9.60 1.41 4.47
C TRP A 169 8.78 0.13 4.63
N LYS A 170 9.14 -0.72 5.58
CA LYS A 170 8.39 -1.94 5.89
C LYS A 170 7.80 -1.77 7.27
N ASP A 171 6.49 -1.83 7.40
CA ASP A 171 5.81 -1.61 8.67
C ASP A 171 6.26 -2.71 9.65
N GLU A 172 6.93 -2.33 10.74
CA GLU A 172 7.44 -3.32 11.69
C GLU A 172 6.29 -4.04 12.43
N GLY A 173 5.13 -3.37 12.53
CA GLY A 173 3.90 -3.90 13.10
C GLY A 173 2.66 -3.09 12.71
N THR A 174 1.51 -3.46 13.29
CA THR A 174 0.22 -2.85 12.95
C THR A 174 0.22 -1.35 13.22
N GLY A 175 -0.03 -0.55 12.18
CA GLY A 175 -0.14 0.90 12.27
C GLY A 175 1.18 1.66 12.19
N ASP A 176 2.31 0.99 11.99
CA ASP A 176 3.64 1.62 11.83
C ASP A 176 3.87 2.09 10.38
N HIS A 177 3.03 3.01 9.94
CA HIS A 177 3.07 3.53 8.58
C HIS A 177 4.19 4.56 8.40
N ALA A 178 4.78 4.59 7.21
CA ALA A 178 5.71 5.65 6.82
C ALA A 178 5.04 7.03 6.89
N SER A 179 5.82 8.06 7.24
CA SER A 179 5.37 9.45 7.15
C SER A 179 5.15 9.84 5.69
N LEU A 180 3.96 10.37 5.35
CA LEU A 180 3.69 10.83 3.98
C LEU A 180 4.55 12.03 3.59
N ASP A 181 4.94 12.87 4.55
CA ASP A 181 5.86 13.99 4.30
C ASP A 181 7.25 13.50 3.94
N ASP A 182 7.74 12.44 4.59
CA ASP A 182 9.04 11.83 4.26
C ASP A 182 8.99 11.21 2.87
N ILE A 183 7.89 10.53 2.53
CA ILE A 183 7.70 9.88 1.24
C ILE A 183 7.60 10.91 0.11
N LEU A 184 6.83 11.98 0.30
CA LEU A 184 6.80 13.12 -0.63
C LEU A 184 8.18 13.78 -0.74
N GLY A 185 8.90 13.92 0.37
CA GLY A 185 10.26 14.45 0.39
C GLY A 185 11.25 13.60 -0.41
N VAL A 186 11.12 12.27 -0.39
CA VAL A 186 11.89 11.38 -1.27
C VAL A 186 11.52 11.61 -2.73
N CYS A 187 10.22 11.69 -3.03
CA CYS A 187 9.72 11.89 -4.40
C CYS A 187 10.23 13.20 -5.02
N CYS A 188 10.22 14.30 -4.26
CA CYS A 188 10.67 15.61 -4.74
C CYS A 188 12.20 15.70 -4.99
N LYS A 189 12.98 14.77 -4.43
CA LYS A 189 14.44 14.71 -4.63
C LYS A 189 14.83 13.84 -5.82
N VAL A 190 13.87 13.21 -6.50
CA VAL A 190 14.15 12.38 -7.67
C VAL A 190 14.55 13.30 -8.84
N PRO A 191 15.75 13.16 -9.40
CA PRO A 191 16.17 14.00 -10.52
C PRO A 191 15.25 13.78 -11.73
N VAL A 192 14.76 14.88 -12.30
CA VAL A 192 14.14 14.90 -13.62
C VAL A 192 15.29 14.93 -14.62
N GLU A 193 15.47 13.83 -15.36
CA GLU A 193 16.42 13.77 -16.47
C GLU A 193 15.78 14.31 -17.76
#